data_AF-A0A0R1S6U2-F1
#
_entry.id   AF-A0A0R1S6U2-F1
#
_cell.length_a   1.000
_cell.length_b   1.000
_cell.length_c   1.000
_cell.angle_alpha   90.00
_cell.angle_beta   90.00
_cell.angle_gamma   90.00
#
_symmetry.space_group_name_H-M   'P 1'
#
loop_
_entity.id
_entity.type
_entity.pdbx_description
1 polymer ?
#
loop_
_entity_poly.entity_id
_entity_poly.type
_entity_poly.pdbx_seq_one_letter_code
_entity_poly.pdbx_strand_id
1 'polypeptide(L)'
;METRKEIVLKDSQLIDRLVKPFERVASLYNELEQTTDDYGTGIPLFPSEIHAIATIEMYPNVALTELAGYLGITKGTATKLIQKLVKKKMVIKGFAEGSENRVAINLTEQGKRAADSHHQYVNAMNQQLITIYQGVSEESLADLISISDQTEKFLRKLIKERQRQ
;
A
#
# COMPACT_ATOMS: atom_id res chain seq x y z
N MET A 1 -38.71 -11.26 31.02
CA MET A 1 -37.42 -11.59 31.66
C MET A 1 -37.27 -13.08 31.51
N GLU A 2 -36.28 -13.66 30.84
CA GLU A 2 -34.95 -13.20 30.45
C GLU A 2 -34.45 -14.27 29.45
N THR A 3 -34.34 -13.92 28.16
CA THR A 3 -33.82 -14.84 27.13
C THR A 3 -32.78 -14.07 26.33
N ARG A 4 -31.62 -13.86 26.95
CA ARG A 4 -30.46 -13.22 26.32
C ARG A 4 -29.20 -13.63 27.09
N LYS A 5 -28.72 -14.85 26.84
CA LYS A 5 -27.33 -15.28 27.14
C LYS A 5 -27.06 -16.66 26.57
N GLU A 6 -27.17 -16.77 25.25
CA GLU A 6 -26.52 -17.86 24.52
C GLU A 6 -26.06 -17.33 23.16
N ILE A 7 -25.24 -16.28 23.21
CA ILE A 7 -24.25 -16.12 22.15
C ILE A 7 -23.24 -17.20 22.45
N VAL A 8 -23.39 -18.36 21.82
CA VAL A 8 -22.38 -19.41 21.79
C VAL A 8 -21.11 -18.72 21.31
N LEU A 9 -20.17 -18.43 22.23
CA LEU A 9 -18.82 -18.08 21.84
C LEU A 9 -18.35 -19.23 20.96
N LYS A 10 -18.22 -19.00 19.65
CA LYS A 10 -17.46 -19.91 18.78
C LYS A 10 -16.17 -20.25 19.53
N ASP A 11 -15.82 -21.54 19.55
CA ASP A 11 -14.68 -22.06 20.30
C ASP A 11 -13.49 -21.11 20.18
N SER A 12 -13.07 -20.50 21.29
CA SER A 12 -12.00 -19.49 21.31
C SER A 12 -10.73 -20.03 20.66
N GLN A 13 -10.52 -21.35 20.71
CA GLN A 13 -9.40 -22.01 20.06
C GLN A 13 -9.52 -21.97 18.52
N LEU A 14 -10.73 -22.08 17.98
CA LEU A 14 -10.98 -21.97 16.54
C LEU A 14 -10.78 -20.53 16.05
N ILE A 15 -11.23 -19.54 16.84
CA ILE A 15 -10.98 -18.12 16.53
C ILE A 15 -9.47 -17.83 16.57
N ASP A 16 -8.74 -18.31 17.57
CA ASP A 16 -7.29 -18.12 17.64
C ASP A 16 -6.55 -18.76 16.46
N ARG A 17 -6.99 -19.95 16.05
CA ARG A 17 -6.46 -20.63 14.85
C ARG A 17 -6.73 -19.87 13.57
N LEU A 18 -7.83 -19.10 13.51
CA LEU A 18 -8.15 -18.22 12.40
C LEU A 18 -7.32 -16.93 12.43
N VAL A 19 -7.21 -16.27 13.59
CA VAL A 19 -6.57 -14.94 13.73
C VAL A 19 -5.06 -14.99 13.59
N LYS A 20 -4.38 -15.98 14.19
CA LYS A 20 -2.90 -16.07 14.19
C LYS A 20 -2.28 -16.08 12.78
N PRO A 21 -2.82 -16.81 11.80
CA PRO A 21 -2.38 -16.69 10.41
C PRO A 21 -2.43 -15.27 9.86
N PHE A 22 -3.51 -14.52 10.12
CA PHE A 22 -3.63 -13.13 9.64
C PHE A 22 -2.57 -12.22 10.26
N GLU A 23 -2.27 -12.38 11.56
CA GLU A 23 -1.19 -11.63 12.20
C GLU A 23 0.17 -11.93 11.56
N ARG A 24 0.45 -13.20 11.24
CA ARG A 24 1.68 -13.59 10.55
C ARG A 24 1.74 -13.03 9.13
N VAL A 25 0.63 -13.09 8.39
CA VAL A 25 0.54 -12.50 7.04
C VAL A 25 0.77 -10.99 7.10
N ALA A 26 0.21 -10.29 8.09
CA ALA A 26 0.45 -8.86 8.29
C ALA A 26 1.93 -8.57 8.62
N SER A 27 2.59 -9.40 9.42
CA SER A 27 4.04 -9.29 9.68
C SER A 27 4.85 -9.46 8.40
N LEU A 28 4.59 -10.51 7.63
CA LEU A 28 5.27 -10.77 6.37
C LEU A 28 5.04 -9.65 5.34
N TYR A 29 3.84 -9.07 5.31
CA TYR A 29 3.56 -7.91 4.48
C TYR A 29 4.40 -6.70 4.91
N ASN A 30 4.50 -6.43 6.22
CA ASN A 30 5.35 -5.35 6.72
C ASN A 30 6.84 -5.59 6.42
N GLU A 31 7.31 -6.83 6.49
CA GLU A 31 8.67 -7.22 6.11
C GLU A 31 8.90 -6.99 4.61
N LEU A 32 7.94 -7.37 3.76
CA LEU A 32 7.98 -7.13 2.31
C LEU A 32 8.12 -5.62 2.00
N GLU A 33 7.42 -4.76 2.72
CA GLU A 33 7.53 -3.29 2.60
C GLU A 33 8.93 -2.75 2.97
N GLN A 34 9.78 -3.52 3.67
CA GLN A 34 11.17 -3.18 3.97
C GLN A 34 12.19 -3.79 3.01
N THR A 35 11.75 -4.57 2.02
CA THR A 35 12.62 -5.14 1.00
C THR A 35 12.90 -4.15 -0.13
N THR A 36 13.74 -4.54 -1.09
CA THR A 36 13.97 -3.79 -2.31
C THR A 36 13.98 -4.72 -3.52
N ASP A 37 13.53 -4.20 -4.65
CA ASP A 37 13.68 -4.80 -5.97
C ASP A 37 14.21 -3.72 -6.93
N ASP A 38 14.82 -4.10 -8.05
CA ASP A 38 15.41 -3.17 -9.01
C ASP A 38 14.43 -2.70 -10.11
N TYR A 39 13.30 -3.39 -10.28
CA TYR A 39 12.25 -3.08 -11.26
C TYR A 39 12.80 -2.81 -12.68
N GLY A 40 13.77 -3.61 -13.13
CA GLY A 40 14.36 -3.51 -14.46
C GLY A 40 15.31 -2.33 -14.64
N THR A 41 15.67 -1.62 -13.56
CA THR A 41 16.53 -0.43 -13.63
C THR A 41 17.95 -0.67 -13.14
N GLY A 42 18.22 -1.82 -12.50
CA GLY A 42 19.49 -2.11 -11.83
C GLY A 42 19.77 -1.24 -10.60
N ILE A 43 18.80 -0.43 -10.15
CA ILE A 43 18.88 0.40 -8.95
C ILE A 43 17.83 -0.10 -7.95
N PRO A 44 18.23 -0.55 -6.74
CA PRO A 44 17.27 -1.01 -5.74
C PRO A 44 16.29 0.09 -5.35
N LEU A 45 15.00 -0.23 -5.33
CA LEU A 45 13.89 0.63 -4.92
C LEU A 45 13.09 -0.07 -3.83
N PHE A 46 12.78 0.66 -2.77
CA PHE A 46 11.82 0.21 -1.76
C PHE A 46 10.39 0.27 -2.34
N PRO A 47 9.45 -0.55 -1.85
CA PRO A 47 8.03 -0.47 -2.19
C PRO A 47 7.45 0.96 -2.12
N SER A 48 7.77 1.71 -1.06
CA SER A 48 7.37 3.14 -0.96
C SER A 48 7.90 4.03 -2.09
N GLU A 49 9.08 3.72 -2.65
CA GLU A 49 9.68 4.46 -3.76
C GLU A 49 9.04 4.09 -5.09
N ILE A 50 8.77 2.81 -5.35
CA ILE A 50 8.12 2.38 -6.59
C ILE A 50 6.64 2.80 -6.63
N HIS A 51 5.93 2.79 -5.50
CA HIS A 51 4.56 3.31 -5.40
C HIS A 51 4.51 4.81 -5.71
N ALA A 52 5.52 5.58 -5.26
CA ALA A 52 5.61 7.00 -5.62
C ALA A 52 5.91 7.20 -7.11
N ILE A 53 6.76 6.38 -7.71
CA ILE A 53 7.03 6.40 -9.15
C ILE A 53 5.74 6.12 -9.94
N ALA A 54 5.01 5.05 -9.62
CA ALA A 54 3.74 4.72 -10.27
C ALA A 54 2.67 5.80 -10.07
N THR A 55 2.66 6.46 -8.90
CA THR A 55 1.75 7.60 -8.66
C THR A 55 2.10 8.80 -9.55
N ILE A 56 3.38 9.10 -9.74
CA ILE A 56 3.81 10.20 -10.63
C ILE A 56 3.50 9.87 -12.10
N GLU A 57 3.60 8.60 -12.50
CA GLU A 57 3.16 8.17 -13.84
C GLU A 57 1.68 8.46 -14.09
N MET A 58 0.83 8.14 -13.11
CA MET A 58 -0.61 8.38 -13.18
C MET A 58 -0.96 9.88 -13.16
N TYR A 59 -0.15 10.69 -12.48
CA TYR A 59 -0.33 12.13 -12.36
C TYR A 59 0.93 12.89 -12.82
N PRO A 60 1.17 13.04 -14.14
CA PRO A 60 2.29 13.83 -14.65
C PRO A 60 2.19 15.29 -14.21
N ASN A 61 3.34 15.96 -14.10
CA ASN A 61 3.47 17.34 -13.65
C ASN A 61 2.93 17.63 -12.23
N VAL A 62 2.81 16.60 -11.39
CA VAL A 62 2.26 16.72 -10.03
C VAL A 62 3.13 17.59 -9.12
N ALA A 63 2.51 18.47 -8.35
CA ALA A 63 3.19 19.21 -7.30
C ALA A 63 3.43 18.33 -6.07
N LEU A 64 4.48 18.62 -5.31
CA LEU A 64 4.85 17.82 -4.14
C LEU A 64 3.72 17.68 -3.10
N THR A 65 2.89 18.72 -2.94
CA THR A 65 1.75 18.71 -2.02
C THR A 65 0.62 17.81 -2.49
N GLU A 66 0.36 17.80 -3.80
CA GLU A 66 -0.64 16.92 -4.42
C GLU A 66 -0.18 15.45 -4.31
N LEU A 67 1.09 15.20 -4.63
CA LEU A 67 1.70 13.88 -4.51
C LEU A 67 1.64 13.33 -3.08
N ALA A 68 1.90 14.17 -2.07
CA ALA A 68 1.77 13.78 -0.68
C ALA A 68 0.32 13.38 -0.33
N GLY A 69 -0.67 14.10 -0.89
CA GLY A 69 -2.09 13.78 -0.78
C GLY A 69 -2.43 12.43 -1.41
N TYR A 70 -2.00 12.18 -2.65
CA TYR A 70 -2.23 10.91 -3.34
C TYR A 70 -1.61 9.71 -2.61
N LEU A 71 -0.43 9.90 -2.03
CA LEU A 71 0.27 8.86 -1.27
C LEU A 71 -0.23 8.71 0.18
N GLY A 72 -1.10 9.60 0.67
CA GLY A 72 -1.58 9.57 2.05
C GLY A 72 -0.48 9.82 3.10
N ILE A 73 0.60 10.51 2.73
CA ILE A 73 1.76 10.78 3.60
C ILE A 73 1.92 12.28 3.88
N THR A 74 2.70 12.61 4.90
CA THR A 74 3.02 14.02 5.19
C THR A 74 3.89 14.65 4.09
N LYS A 75 3.79 15.97 3.90
CA LYS A 75 4.67 16.73 3.00
C LYS A 75 6.16 16.53 3.31
N GLY A 76 6.52 16.39 4.59
CA GLY A 76 7.90 16.11 5.02
C GLY A 76 8.38 14.73 4.55
N THR A 77 7.53 13.71 4.66
CA THR A 77 7.83 12.35 4.16
C THR A 77 7.95 12.34 2.63
N ALA A 78 7.00 12.97 1.92
CA ALA A 78 7.06 13.10 0.47
C ALA A 78 8.32 13.83 0.01
N THR A 79 8.74 14.89 0.71
CA THR A 79 9.97 15.62 0.40
C THR A 79 11.19 14.71 0.44
N LYS A 80 11.35 13.92 1.52
CA LYS A 80 12.46 12.98 1.68
C LYS A 80 12.43 11.89 0.62
N LEU A 81 11.23 11.35 0.33
CA LEU A 81 11.04 10.32 -0.68
C LEU A 81 11.47 10.80 -2.06
N ILE A 82 11.00 11.98 -2.49
CA ILE A 82 11.35 12.52 -3.80
C ILE A 82 12.82 12.92 -3.87
N GLN A 83 13.43 13.41 -2.79
CA GLN A 83 14.88 13.64 -2.76
C GLN A 83 15.68 12.35 -3.00
N LYS A 84 15.25 11.21 -2.45
CA LYS A 84 15.87 9.90 -2.73
C LYS A 84 15.71 9.52 -4.19
N LEU A 85 14.50 9.65 -4.74
CA LEU A 85 14.20 9.31 -6.14
C LEU A 85 14.98 10.19 -7.14
N VAL A 86 15.19 11.48 -6.84
CA VAL A 86 16.05 12.36 -7.65
C VAL A 86 17.51 11.87 -7.62
N LYS A 87 18.03 11.52 -6.43
CA LYS A 87 19.39 10.95 -6.30
C LYS A 87 19.55 9.64 -7.06
N LYS A 88 18.49 8.83 -7.10
CA LYS A 88 18.41 7.57 -7.88
C LYS A 88 18.12 7.79 -9.36
N LYS A 89 18.00 9.05 -9.84
CA LYS A 89 17.70 9.42 -11.23
C LYS A 89 16.37 8.87 -11.76
N MET A 90 15.44 8.54 -10.89
CA MET A 90 14.10 8.05 -11.26
C MET A 90 13.14 9.21 -11.58
N VAL A 91 13.33 10.35 -10.93
CA VAL A 91 12.47 11.52 -11.09
C VAL A 91 13.29 12.78 -11.25
N ILE A 92 12.70 13.77 -11.90
CA ILE A 92 13.23 15.13 -12.04
C ILE A 92 12.24 16.13 -11.46
N LYS A 93 12.78 17.26 -10.98
CA LYS A 93 11.99 18.43 -10.57
C LYS A 93 12.30 19.56 -11.53
N GLY A 94 11.26 20.22 -12.01
CA GLY A 94 11.39 21.37 -12.89
C GLY A 94 10.21 22.31 -12.73
N PHE A 95 10.27 23.46 -13.37
CA PHE A 95 9.09 24.29 -13.55
C PHE A 95 8.07 23.57 -14.45
N ALA A 96 6.80 23.65 -14.08
CA ALA A 96 5.73 23.14 -14.91
C ALA A 96 5.72 23.88 -16.26
N GLU A 97 5.37 23.18 -17.34
CA GLU A 97 5.22 23.82 -18.64
C GLU A 97 4.25 25.01 -18.54
N GLY A 98 4.70 26.18 -18.99
CA GLY A 98 3.90 27.42 -18.94
C GLY A 98 3.81 28.09 -17.56
N SER A 99 4.60 27.68 -16.56
CA SER A 99 4.62 28.34 -15.25
C SER A 99 6.03 28.50 -14.68
N GLU A 100 6.47 29.73 -14.49
CA GLU A 100 7.76 30.04 -13.84
C GLU A 100 7.71 29.94 -12.30
N ASN A 101 6.53 29.71 -11.72
CA ASN A 101 6.32 29.71 -10.27
C ASN A 101 5.86 28.36 -9.70
N ARG A 102 5.51 27.38 -10.54
CA ARG A 102 5.06 26.06 -10.10
C ARG A 102 6.13 25.01 -10.35
N VAL A 103 6.64 24.41 -9.28
CA VAL A 103 7.54 23.25 -9.38
C VAL A 103 6.71 21.97 -9.53
N ALA A 104 7.00 21.22 -10.58
CA ALA A 104 6.42 19.93 -10.91
C ALA A 104 7.44 18.80 -10.77
N ILE A 105 6.94 17.59 -10.52
CA ILE A 105 7.72 16.36 -10.45
C ILE A 105 7.32 15.49 -11.63
N ASN A 106 8.31 14.99 -12.37
CA ASN A 106 8.11 14.11 -13.52
C ASN A 106 9.06 12.93 -13.48
N LEU A 107 8.68 11.82 -14.11
CA LEU A 107 9.54 10.66 -14.28
C LEU A 107 10.65 10.94 -15.32
N THR A 108 11.83 10.39 -15.08
CA THR A 108 12.83 10.21 -16.15
C THR A 108 12.48 9.00 -17.00
N GLU A 109 13.21 8.76 -18.09
CA GLU A 109 13.10 7.51 -18.86
C GLU A 109 13.39 6.27 -18.00
N GLN A 110 14.30 6.37 -17.03
CA GLN A 110 14.56 5.27 -16.09
C GLN A 110 13.39 5.08 -15.11
N GLY A 111 12.79 6.17 -14.63
CA GLY A 111 11.60 6.12 -13.78
C GLY A 111 10.39 5.49 -14.50
N LYS A 112 10.18 5.79 -15.79
CA LYS A 112 9.13 5.17 -16.60
C LYS A 112 9.32 3.66 -16.71
N ARG A 113 10.55 3.19 -17.00
CA ARG A 113 10.86 1.75 -17.04
C ARG A 113 10.59 1.06 -15.69
N ALA A 114 10.91 1.72 -14.58
CA ALA A 114 10.60 1.21 -13.25
C ALA A 114 9.07 1.07 -13.08
N ALA A 115 8.30 2.10 -13.46
CA ALA A 115 6.85 2.08 -13.39
C ALA A 115 6.24 0.95 -14.23
N ASP A 116 6.65 0.81 -15.49
CA ASP A 116 6.22 -0.27 -16.39
C ASP A 116 6.51 -1.66 -15.79
N SER A 117 7.72 -1.86 -15.27
CA SER A 117 8.12 -3.12 -14.65
C SER A 117 7.34 -3.39 -13.36
N HIS A 118 7.01 -2.34 -12.60
CA HIS A 118 6.14 -2.46 -11.43
C HIS A 118 4.74 -2.93 -11.79
N HIS A 119 4.14 -2.43 -12.88
CA HIS A 119 2.82 -2.91 -13.34
C HIS A 119 2.85 -4.40 -13.67
N GLN A 120 3.91 -4.88 -14.32
CA GLN A 120 4.10 -6.31 -14.60
C GLN A 120 4.22 -7.12 -13.31
N TYR A 121 5.02 -6.64 -12.36
CA TYR A 121 5.16 -7.25 -11.03
C TYR A 121 3.79 -7.34 -10.30
N VAL A 122 3.02 -6.25 -10.26
CA VAL A 122 1.69 -6.23 -9.61
C VAL A 122 0.73 -7.18 -10.30
N ASN A 123 0.73 -7.22 -11.64
CA ASN A 123 -0.12 -8.14 -12.39
C ASN A 123 0.23 -9.61 -12.09
N ALA A 124 1.51 -9.95 -12.06
CA ALA A 124 1.96 -11.30 -11.70
C ALA A 124 1.58 -11.66 -10.26
N MET A 125 1.78 -10.75 -9.31
CA MET A 125 1.38 -10.93 -7.91
C MET A 125 -0.13 -11.13 -7.77
N ASN A 126 -0.94 -10.32 -8.46
CA ASN A 126 -2.41 -10.43 -8.45
C ASN A 126 -2.87 -11.78 -9.02
N GLN A 127 -2.25 -12.28 -10.09
CA GLN A 127 -2.57 -13.60 -10.63
C GLN A 127 -2.26 -14.72 -9.63
N GLN A 128 -1.17 -14.61 -8.88
CA GLN A 128 -0.86 -15.57 -7.81
C GLN A 128 -1.90 -15.50 -6.69
N LEU A 129 -2.33 -14.31 -6.29
CA LEU A 129 -3.41 -14.15 -5.30
C LEU A 129 -4.72 -14.76 -5.79
N ILE A 130 -5.13 -14.49 -7.03
CA ILE A 130 -6.33 -15.11 -7.62
C ILE A 130 -6.23 -16.64 -7.57
N THR A 131 -5.05 -17.19 -7.87
CA THR A 131 -4.80 -18.63 -7.83
C THR A 131 -4.93 -19.21 -6.41
N ILE A 132 -4.49 -18.48 -5.38
CA ILE A 132 -4.64 -18.89 -3.98
C ILE A 132 -6.12 -18.97 -3.58
N TYR A 133 -6.93 -18.03 -4.05
CA TYR A 133 -8.35 -17.93 -3.68
C TYR A 133 -9.32 -18.64 -4.64
N GLN A 134 -8.83 -19.21 -5.75
CA GLN A 134 -9.68 -19.79 -6.81
C GLN A 134 -10.64 -20.89 -6.32
N GLY A 135 -10.27 -21.61 -5.26
CA GLY A 135 -11.07 -22.70 -4.70
C GLY A 135 -12.03 -22.27 -3.60
N VAL A 136 -12.08 -20.99 -3.25
CA VAL A 136 -12.94 -20.46 -2.19
C VAL A 136 -14.30 -20.09 -2.79
N SER A 137 -15.39 -20.51 -2.16
CA SER A 137 -16.74 -20.15 -2.63
C SER A 137 -17.02 -18.66 -2.50
N GLU A 138 -17.89 -18.13 -3.35
CA GLU A 138 -18.30 -16.72 -3.29
C GLU A 138 -18.90 -16.34 -1.92
N GLU A 139 -19.67 -17.25 -1.31
CA GLU A 139 -20.22 -17.06 0.05
C GLU A 139 -19.10 -16.95 1.09
N SER A 140 -18.10 -17.83 1.04
CA SER A 140 -16.95 -17.77 1.95
C SER A 140 -16.09 -16.52 1.72
N LEU A 141 -15.95 -16.08 0.47
CA LEU A 141 -15.28 -14.81 0.17
C LEU A 141 -16.05 -13.62 0.74
N ALA A 142 -17.38 -13.61 0.61
CA ALA A 142 -18.23 -12.56 1.19
C ALA A 142 -18.12 -12.53 2.72
N ASP A 143 -18.09 -13.69 3.38
CA ASP A 143 -17.85 -13.80 4.82
C ASP A 143 -16.48 -13.27 5.22
N LEU A 144 -15.42 -13.64 4.48
CA LEU A 144 -14.06 -13.13 4.72
C LEU A 144 -13.99 -11.61 4.59
N ILE A 145 -14.60 -11.04 3.55
CA ILE A 145 -14.68 -9.58 3.35
C ILE A 145 -15.38 -8.92 4.54
N SER A 146 -16.54 -9.43 4.94
CA SER A 146 -17.31 -8.90 6.09
C SER A 146 -16.52 -8.95 7.40
N ILE A 147 -15.76 -10.03 7.64
CA ILE A 147 -14.92 -10.18 8.82
C ILE A 147 -13.73 -9.22 8.77
N SER A 148 -13.08 -9.07 7.62
CA SER A 148 -11.98 -8.13 7.42
C SER A 148 -12.41 -6.69 7.67
N ASP A 149 -13.57 -6.27 7.16
CA ASP A 149 -14.13 -4.93 7.39
C ASP A 149 -14.41 -4.66 8.87
N GLN A 150 -14.96 -5.65 9.59
CA GLN A 150 -15.22 -5.54 11.02
C GLN A 150 -13.91 -5.46 11.82
N THR A 151 -12.91 -6.26 11.45
CA THR A 151 -11.57 -6.24 12.04
C THR A 151 -10.89 -4.90 11.83
N GLU A 152 -10.96 -4.34 10.62
CA GLU A 152 -10.41 -3.03 10.29
C GLU A 152 -11.05 -1.93 11.14
N LYS A 153 -12.39 -1.91 11.23
CA LYS A 153 -13.13 -0.94 12.07
C LYS A 153 -12.69 -0.99 13.53
N PHE A 154 -12.52 -2.20 14.07
CA PHE A 154 -12.02 -2.40 15.43
C PHE A 154 -10.60 -1.86 15.61
N LEU A 155 -9.67 -2.21 14.72
CA LEU A 155 -8.28 -1.74 14.80
C LEU A 155 -8.17 -0.22 14.66
N ARG A 156 -8.94 0.40 13.75
CA ARG A 156 -9.00 1.86 13.62
C ARG A 156 -9.51 2.54 14.88
N LYS A 157 -10.52 1.97 15.54
CA LYS A 157 -11.01 2.47 16.84
C LYS A 157 -9.89 2.43 17.88
N LEU A 158 -9.21 1.29 18.00
CA LEU A 158 -8.13 1.09 18.97
C LEU A 158 -6.95 2.07 18.74
N ILE A 159 -6.54 2.29 17.49
CA ILE A 159 -5.49 3.26 17.14
C ILE A 159 -5.88 4.67 17.61
N LYS A 160 -7.12 5.10 17.32
CA LYS A 160 -7.62 6.42 17.73
C LYS A 160 -7.65 6.59 19.26
N GLU A 161 -8.00 5.53 19.99
CA GLU A 161 -8.01 5.54 21.45
C GLU A 161 -6.59 5.73 22.01
N ARG A 162 -5.59 5.05 21.43
CA ARG A 162 -4.18 5.14 21.86
C ARG A 162 -3.49 6.45 21.49
N GLN A 163 -3.89 7.10 20.38
CA GLN A 163 -3.33 8.39 19.97
C GLN A 163 -3.90 9.59 20.76
N ARG A 164 -4.95 9.38 21.56
CA ARG A 164 -5.56 10.39 22.43
C ARG A 164 -4.99 10.39 23.86
N GLN A 165 -4.20 9.38 24.20
CA GLN A 165 -3.46 9.25 25.46
C GLN A 165 -2.06 9.84 25.30
#